data_AF-A0A815T114-F1
#
_entry.id   AF-A0A815T114-F1
#
_cell.length_a   1.000
_cell.length_b   1.000
_cell.length_c   1.000
_cell.angle_alpha   90.00
_cell.angle_beta   90.00
_cell.angle_gamma   90.00
#
_symmetry.space_group_name_H-M   'P 1'
#
loop_
_entity.id
_entity.type
_entity.pdbx_description
1 polymer ?
#
loop_
_entity_poly.entity_id
_entity_poly.type
_entity_poly.pdbx_seq_one_letter_code
_entity_poly.pdbx_strand_id
1 'polypeptide(L)'
;TPVKRTRPLPTTKTPDNDQQPVSKKVRRSNVNVSSDNDENLLNNHKPSSSSSSPTTIAKMKSTEKSKKIITIKNSSNKKEKTEINLSDINCSCQRIDIPEKFFIQCELCSRWLHGTCVNLTPRLAEKLKEFICQDCTKLTQKAKERLYCICQTPYDESKFYIGCDVCADWLHGSCVNITPDEADKFEVYVCPRCSTKKKQEFLNKPINNEIQKDLLNLTDQLLAHKMAWPFQKPVDIKDVPNYYTIIKDPMDLTTLKTKVMNSKFNTICDYIRDVNKIFNNCRQFNSINSTFSQCANVVDTYFRQLLENLMIKDDN
;
A
#
# COMPACT_ATOMS: atom_id res chain seq x y z
N THR A 1 6.29 -23.47 -6.87
CA THR A 1 7.29 -22.40 -7.03
C THR A 1 6.91 -21.25 -6.11
N PRO A 2 7.70 -20.94 -5.08
CA PRO A 2 7.42 -19.84 -4.16
C PRO A 2 7.44 -18.47 -4.85
N VAL A 3 6.75 -17.50 -4.24
CA VAL A 3 6.55 -16.14 -4.76
C VAL A 3 7.84 -15.33 -4.67
N LYS A 4 8.20 -14.60 -5.74
CA LYS A 4 9.25 -13.56 -5.71
C LYS A 4 8.89 -12.50 -4.66
N ARG A 5 9.56 -12.49 -3.50
CA ARG A 5 9.27 -11.58 -2.37
C ARG A 5 10.16 -10.32 -2.38
N THR A 6 10.30 -9.65 -3.52
CA THR A 6 10.70 -8.24 -3.48
C THR A 6 9.52 -7.40 -2.97
N ARG A 7 9.73 -6.58 -1.93
CA ARG A 7 8.82 -5.48 -1.57
C ARG A 7 8.54 -4.68 -2.86
N PRO A 8 7.30 -4.29 -3.18
CA PRO A 8 7.06 -3.44 -4.33
C PRO A 8 7.89 -2.15 -4.21
N LEU A 9 8.81 -1.96 -5.14
CA LEU A 9 9.43 -0.64 -5.36
C LEU A 9 8.31 0.36 -5.70
N PRO A 10 8.57 1.68 -5.56
CA PRO A 10 7.72 2.72 -6.11
C PRO A 10 7.51 2.57 -7.63
N THR A 11 6.56 1.73 -8.06
CA THR A 11 6.34 1.41 -9.47
C THR A 11 5.77 2.61 -10.21
N THR A 12 6.66 3.34 -10.87
CA THR A 12 6.29 4.26 -11.94
C THR A 12 5.72 3.43 -13.09
N LYS A 13 4.39 3.36 -13.19
CA LYS A 13 3.75 2.78 -14.38
C LYS A 13 4.26 3.52 -15.62
N THR A 14 4.79 2.76 -16.57
CA THR A 14 5.03 3.16 -17.95
C THR A 14 4.65 1.97 -18.84
N PRO A 15 3.92 2.17 -19.95
CA PRO A 15 3.39 1.08 -20.76
C PRO A 15 4.44 0.47 -21.70
N ASP A 16 4.21 -0.77 -22.12
CA ASP A 16 5.14 -1.61 -22.89
C ASP A 16 5.62 -1.04 -24.22
N ASN A 17 6.78 -1.54 -24.65
CA ASN A 17 6.91 -2.13 -25.98
C ASN A 17 7.89 -3.32 -25.98
N ASP A 18 7.69 -4.30 -26.86
CA ASP A 18 8.33 -5.62 -26.81
C ASP A 18 9.87 -5.67 -26.95
N GLN A 19 10.51 -6.48 -26.10
CA GLN A 19 11.35 -7.61 -26.53
C GLN A 19 11.54 -8.64 -25.40
N GLN A 20 11.35 -9.93 -25.69
CA GLN A 20 11.57 -11.03 -24.75
C GLN A 20 13.04 -11.47 -24.70
N PRO A 21 13.43 -12.22 -23.65
CA PRO A 21 13.78 -13.62 -23.95
C PRO A 21 12.98 -14.67 -23.16
N VAL A 22 12.20 -15.43 -23.92
CA VAL A 22 11.75 -16.83 -23.74
C VAL A 22 11.94 -17.50 -22.36
N SER A 23 10.82 -17.79 -21.68
CA SER A 23 10.71 -19.02 -20.87
C SER A 23 9.34 -19.70 -21.08
N LYS A 24 9.39 -21.02 -21.30
CA LYS A 24 8.37 -21.85 -21.97
C LYS A 24 6.97 -21.81 -21.31
N LYS A 25 5.93 -21.56 -22.12
CA LYS A 25 4.52 -21.88 -21.76
C LYS A 25 4.27 -23.39 -21.88
N VAL A 26 3.52 -23.96 -20.95
CA VAL A 26 2.87 -25.29 -21.04
C VAL A 26 1.36 -25.10 -20.82
N ARG A 27 0.51 -25.96 -21.37
CA ARG A 27 -0.93 -25.68 -21.60
C ARG A 27 -1.83 -26.89 -21.32
N ARG A 28 -2.86 -26.70 -20.47
CA ARG A 28 -3.97 -27.65 -20.16
C ARG A 28 -3.50 -28.92 -19.39
N SER A 29 -4.38 -29.69 -18.74
CA SER A 29 -5.84 -29.85 -18.89
C SER A 29 -6.66 -29.99 -17.59
N ASN A 30 -7.98 -29.87 -17.76
CA ASN A 30 -9.08 -29.97 -16.79
C ASN A 30 -9.16 -31.31 -16.02
N VAL A 31 -9.88 -31.32 -14.88
CA VAL A 31 -11.03 -32.24 -14.60
C VAL A 31 -12.06 -31.53 -13.67
N ASN A 32 -13.35 -31.79 -13.95
CA ASN A 32 -14.62 -31.68 -13.19
C ASN A 32 -14.58 -31.42 -11.65
N VAL A 33 -15.41 -30.57 -11.03
CA VAL A 33 -16.91 -30.44 -10.92
C VAL A 33 -17.47 -31.11 -9.64
N SER A 34 -18.63 -30.63 -9.19
CA SER A 34 -19.41 -30.93 -7.97
C SER A 34 -19.11 -30.06 -6.75
N SER A 35 -20.09 -29.67 -5.92
CA SER A 35 -21.50 -29.22 -6.08
C SER A 35 -22.06 -28.97 -4.66
N ASP A 36 -23.24 -28.34 -4.55
CA ASP A 36 -24.11 -28.37 -3.37
C ASP A 36 -23.59 -27.67 -2.08
N ASN A 37 -24.43 -27.17 -1.17
CA ASN A 37 -25.74 -26.49 -1.29
C ASN A 37 -26.01 -25.72 0.02
N ASP A 38 -27.11 -24.97 0.05
CA ASP A 38 -27.86 -24.50 1.23
C ASP A 38 -27.13 -23.58 2.24
N GLU A 39 -27.69 -22.56 2.88
CA GLU A 39 -28.99 -21.86 2.94
C GLU A 39 -29.28 -21.55 4.43
N ASN A 40 -29.66 -20.29 4.66
CA ASN A 40 -30.69 -19.85 5.60
C ASN A 40 -30.45 -19.56 7.11
N LEU A 41 -31.39 -18.72 7.59
CA LEU A 41 -31.73 -18.29 8.95
C LEU A 41 -30.67 -17.41 9.67
N LEU A 42 -30.86 -16.12 9.99
CA LEU A 42 -31.97 -15.30 10.55
C LEU A 42 -31.99 -15.17 12.09
N ASN A 43 -32.38 -13.96 12.51
CA ASN A 43 -32.65 -13.45 13.87
C ASN A 43 -31.42 -13.00 14.68
N ASN A 44 -31.22 -11.71 14.93
CA ASN A 44 -32.02 -10.73 15.72
C ASN A 44 -31.76 -10.84 17.23
N HIS A 45 -31.08 -9.84 17.82
CA HIS A 45 -31.61 -9.10 18.98
C HIS A 45 -30.81 -7.81 19.31
N LYS A 46 -31.56 -6.79 19.75
CA LYS A 46 -31.19 -5.54 20.45
C LYS A 46 -32.24 -5.35 21.60
N PRO A 47 -32.20 -4.33 22.51
CA PRO A 47 -31.46 -3.05 22.54
C PRO A 47 -30.45 -3.02 23.73
N SER A 48 -30.17 -1.99 24.56
CA SER A 48 -30.57 -0.56 24.74
C SER A 48 -29.59 0.18 25.68
N SER A 49 -29.35 1.49 25.44
CA SER A 49 -28.86 2.54 26.41
C SER A 49 -27.51 2.32 27.14
N SER A 50 -26.76 3.31 27.63
CA SER A 50 -26.66 4.80 27.51
C SER A 50 -25.21 5.17 27.95
N SER A 51 -24.58 6.33 27.73
CA SER A 51 -24.96 7.77 27.67
C SER A 51 -23.88 8.54 26.88
N SER A 52 -24.18 9.48 25.97
CA SER A 52 -24.26 10.96 26.16
C SER A 52 -23.08 11.60 26.94
N SER A 53 -22.44 12.70 26.54
CA SER A 53 -22.90 13.84 25.72
C SER A 53 -21.79 14.40 24.75
N PRO A 54 -21.73 15.68 24.32
CA PRO A 54 -22.16 16.01 22.96
C PRO A 54 -21.15 16.79 22.08
N THR A 55 -21.31 16.72 20.76
CA THR A 55 -20.80 17.75 19.83
C THR A 55 -21.78 17.94 18.68
N THR A 56 -22.01 19.20 18.29
CA THR A 56 -23.08 19.61 17.37
C THR A 56 -22.80 19.20 15.92
N ILE A 57 -23.41 18.10 15.48
CA ILE A 57 -23.53 17.79 14.05
C ILE A 57 -24.53 18.77 13.44
N ALA A 58 -24.02 19.80 12.76
CA ALA A 58 -24.84 20.64 11.90
C ALA A 58 -25.47 19.75 10.81
N LYS A 59 -26.81 19.69 10.81
CA LYS A 59 -27.58 18.78 9.95
C LYS A 59 -27.61 19.29 8.52
N MET A 60 -26.48 19.22 7.82
CA MET A 60 -26.40 19.50 6.38
C MET A 60 -27.40 18.60 5.66
N LYS A 61 -28.44 19.23 5.10
CA LYS A 61 -29.43 18.55 4.27
C LYS A 61 -28.69 17.87 3.12
N SER A 62 -29.05 16.62 2.82
CA SER A 62 -28.56 15.93 1.63
C SER A 62 -29.02 16.69 0.39
N THR A 63 -28.14 17.53 -0.16
CA THR A 63 -28.30 18.05 -1.52
C THR A 63 -28.30 16.87 -2.48
N GLU A 64 -29.18 16.91 -3.47
CA GLU A 64 -29.16 15.91 -4.53
C GLU A 64 -27.77 15.89 -5.19
N LYS A 65 -27.27 14.68 -5.47
CA LYS A 65 -26.03 14.51 -6.22
C LYS A 65 -26.28 14.94 -7.66
N SER A 66 -26.10 16.24 -7.94
CA SER A 66 -26.11 16.77 -9.30
C SER A 66 -25.17 15.95 -10.15
N LYS A 67 -25.74 15.27 -11.15
CA LYS A 67 -25.00 14.50 -12.14
C LYS A 67 -24.85 15.33 -13.41
N LYS A 68 -23.72 15.18 -14.12
CA LYS A 68 -23.51 15.75 -15.46
C LYS A 68 -23.14 14.62 -16.42
N ILE A 69 -23.77 14.61 -17.59
CA ILE A 69 -23.29 13.84 -18.75
C ILE A 69 -22.15 14.64 -19.36
N ILE A 70 -20.94 14.06 -19.38
CA ILE A 70 -19.75 14.65 -19.98
C ILE A 70 -19.12 13.69 -21.00
N THR A 71 -18.23 14.21 -21.84
CA THR A 71 -17.45 13.39 -22.77
C THR A 71 -16.13 13.02 -22.10
N ILE A 72 -15.91 11.71 -21.93
CA ILE A 72 -14.77 11.15 -21.21
C ILE A 72 -13.83 10.42 -22.18
N LYS A 73 -12.52 10.44 -21.88
CA LYS A 73 -11.57 9.42 -22.37
C LYS A 73 -11.03 8.59 -21.19
N ASN A 74 -11.30 7.29 -21.22
CA ASN A 74 -10.69 6.27 -20.35
C ASN A 74 -9.47 5.63 -21.05
N SER A 75 -8.65 4.92 -20.27
CA SER A 75 -7.52 4.09 -20.75
C SER A 75 -7.92 3.10 -21.85
N SER A 76 -9.18 2.66 -21.87
CA SER A 76 -9.78 1.76 -22.87
C SER A 76 -10.05 2.40 -24.26
N ASN A 77 -9.56 3.62 -24.52
CA ASN A 77 -9.62 4.35 -25.80
C ASN A 77 -11.01 4.63 -26.42
N LYS A 78 -12.12 4.24 -25.79
CA LYS A 78 -13.47 4.64 -26.21
C LYS A 78 -13.78 6.09 -25.80
N LYS A 79 -14.36 6.86 -26.73
CA LYS A 79 -15.11 8.09 -26.41
C LYS A 79 -16.49 7.66 -25.91
N GLU A 80 -16.79 7.94 -24.65
CA GLU A 80 -18.06 7.55 -24.04
C GLU A 80 -18.73 8.76 -23.37
N LYS A 81 -20.05 8.82 -23.46
CA LYS A 81 -20.88 9.83 -22.76
C LYS A 81 -21.28 9.24 -21.43
N THR A 82 -20.46 9.44 -20.42
CA THR A 82 -20.69 8.88 -19.09
C THR A 82 -21.36 9.91 -18.19
N GLU A 83 -22.33 9.44 -17.42
CA GLU A 83 -22.92 10.21 -16.33
C GLU A 83 -22.00 10.09 -15.11
N ILE A 84 -21.41 11.21 -14.66
CA ILE A 84 -20.65 11.27 -13.41
C ILE A 84 -21.29 12.24 -12.41
N ASN A 85 -21.01 11.99 -11.14
CA ASN A 85 -21.40 12.81 -10.01
C ASN A 85 -20.35 13.92 -9.79
N LEU A 86 -20.77 15.17 -9.54
CA LEU A 86 -19.85 16.31 -9.48
C LEU A 86 -18.78 16.20 -8.37
N SER A 87 -19.04 15.44 -7.29
CA SER A 87 -18.04 15.23 -6.23
C SER A 87 -16.80 14.47 -6.69
N ASP A 88 -16.88 13.78 -7.82
CA ASP A 88 -15.84 12.87 -8.30
C ASP A 88 -14.81 13.63 -9.17
N ILE A 89 -15.11 14.90 -9.50
CA ILE A 89 -14.26 15.83 -10.26
C ILE A 89 -13.23 16.49 -9.34
N ASN A 90 -12.16 15.76 -9.00
CA ASN A 90 -11.06 16.26 -8.19
C ASN A 90 -9.95 16.93 -9.05
N CYS A 91 -10.30 18.03 -9.71
CA CYS A 91 -9.36 18.81 -10.53
C CYS A 91 -8.59 19.84 -9.67
N SER A 92 -7.32 20.12 -10.01
CA SER A 92 -6.44 21.04 -9.27
C SER A 92 -6.98 22.46 -9.07
N CYS A 93 -7.91 22.91 -9.94
CA CYS A 93 -8.56 24.21 -9.82
C CYS A 93 -9.71 24.27 -8.79
N GLN A 94 -10.13 23.14 -8.21
CA GLN A 94 -11.22 22.97 -7.22
C GLN A 94 -12.63 23.40 -7.66
N ARG A 95 -12.78 24.22 -8.71
CA ARG A 95 -14.05 24.53 -9.40
C ARG A 95 -14.75 23.26 -9.90
N ILE A 96 -16.05 23.15 -9.65
CA ILE A 96 -16.94 22.06 -10.08
C ILE A 96 -18.08 22.54 -11.00
N ASP A 97 -18.25 23.85 -11.07
CA ASP A 97 -19.28 24.63 -11.74
C ASP A 97 -18.95 24.93 -13.21
N ILE A 98 -17.74 24.59 -13.69
CA ILE A 98 -17.29 24.87 -15.06
C ILE A 98 -18.27 24.29 -16.10
N PRO A 99 -18.64 25.05 -17.16
CA PRO A 99 -19.46 24.57 -18.29
C PRO A 99 -18.68 23.70 -19.30
N GLU A 100 -17.51 23.18 -18.92
CA GLU A 100 -16.67 22.35 -19.78
C GLU A 100 -17.26 20.94 -19.94
N LYS A 101 -17.07 20.34 -21.13
CA LYS A 101 -17.67 19.06 -21.51
C LYS A 101 -16.66 17.94 -21.72
N PHE A 102 -15.36 18.21 -21.57
CA PHE A 102 -14.27 17.27 -21.78
C PHE A 102 -13.42 17.13 -20.51
N PHE A 103 -13.23 15.88 -20.09
CA PHE A 103 -12.43 15.52 -18.91
C PHE A 103 -11.54 14.32 -19.23
N ILE A 104 -10.40 14.26 -18.53
CA ILE A 104 -9.43 13.18 -18.67
C ILE A 104 -8.95 12.72 -17.30
N GLN A 105 -8.78 11.42 -17.12
CA GLN A 105 -8.30 10.83 -15.87
C GLN A 105 -6.78 10.74 -15.87
N CYS A 106 -6.14 11.06 -14.75
CA CYS A 106 -4.71 10.79 -14.56
C CYS A 106 -4.49 9.31 -14.17
N GLU A 107 -3.78 8.55 -15.00
CA GLU A 107 -3.50 7.12 -14.79
C GLU A 107 -2.74 6.80 -13.49
N LEU A 108 -1.99 7.77 -12.96
CA LEU A 108 -1.24 7.60 -11.72
C LEU A 108 -2.05 7.90 -10.45
N CYS A 109 -2.92 8.92 -10.43
CA CYS A 109 -3.66 9.32 -9.21
C CYS A 109 -5.18 9.21 -9.30
N SER A 110 -5.72 8.69 -10.40
CA SER A 110 -7.15 8.50 -10.67
C SER A 110 -8.03 9.76 -10.60
N ARG A 111 -7.46 10.94 -10.36
CA ARG A 111 -8.18 12.23 -10.36
C ARG A 111 -8.69 12.54 -11.77
N TRP A 112 -9.92 13.07 -11.82
CA TRP A 112 -10.53 13.64 -13.02
C TRP A 112 -10.13 15.11 -13.16
N LEU A 113 -9.58 15.49 -14.31
CA LEU A 113 -9.17 16.86 -14.60
C LEU A 113 -9.90 17.42 -15.83
N HIS A 114 -10.23 18.71 -15.76
CA HIS A 114 -10.72 19.49 -16.90
C HIS A 114 -9.66 19.55 -18.00
N GLY A 115 -10.07 19.39 -19.26
CA GLY A 115 -9.17 19.51 -20.41
C GLY A 115 -8.46 20.86 -20.45
N THR A 116 -9.18 21.96 -20.23
CA THR A 116 -8.60 23.32 -20.16
C THR A 116 -7.55 23.45 -19.06
N CYS A 117 -7.80 22.93 -17.85
CA CYS A 117 -6.85 23.01 -16.74
C CYS A 117 -5.60 22.15 -16.91
N VAL A 118 -5.55 21.25 -17.90
CA VAL A 118 -4.36 20.48 -18.28
C VAL A 118 -3.86 20.80 -19.70
N ASN A 119 -4.39 21.86 -20.32
CA ASN A 119 -4.08 22.29 -21.70
C ASN A 119 -4.29 21.19 -22.78
N LEU A 120 -5.27 20.30 -22.59
CA LEU A 120 -5.64 19.28 -23.56
C LEU A 120 -7.01 19.54 -24.19
N THR A 121 -7.06 19.44 -25.51
CA THR A 121 -8.32 19.31 -26.27
C THR A 121 -8.63 17.83 -26.54
N PRO A 122 -9.89 17.45 -26.84
CA PRO A 122 -10.23 16.07 -27.20
C PRO A 122 -9.34 15.52 -28.34
N ARG A 123 -9.07 16.33 -29.38
CA ARG A 123 -8.23 15.94 -30.52
C ARG A 123 -6.76 15.67 -30.15
N LEU A 124 -6.25 16.29 -29.09
CA LEU A 124 -4.91 16.00 -28.55
C LEU A 124 -4.94 14.76 -27.66
N ALA A 125 -5.94 14.65 -26.78
CA ALA A 125 -6.13 13.50 -25.90
C ALA A 125 -6.38 12.19 -26.67
N GLU A 126 -7.01 12.25 -27.84
CA GLU A 126 -7.16 11.10 -28.75
C GLU A 126 -5.81 10.42 -29.07
N LYS A 127 -4.73 11.21 -29.24
CA LYS A 127 -3.39 10.70 -29.58
C LYS A 127 -2.61 10.11 -28.39
N LEU A 128 -3.06 10.32 -27.16
CA LEU A 128 -2.40 9.83 -25.96
C LEU A 128 -2.79 8.38 -25.67
N LYS A 129 -1.81 7.47 -25.53
CA LYS A 129 -2.06 6.11 -24.98
C LYS A 129 -2.51 6.20 -23.51
N GLU A 130 -1.81 7.02 -22.73
CA GLU A 130 -2.04 7.27 -21.30
C GLU A 130 -1.92 8.78 -21.01
N PHE A 131 -2.51 9.24 -19.90
CA PHE A 131 -2.34 10.61 -19.42
C PHE A 131 -1.87 10.66 -17.97
N ILE A 132 -0.84 11.48 -17.72
CA ILE A 132 -0.28 11.73 -16.39
C ILE A 132 -0.33 13.24 -16.14
N CYS A 133 -1.04 13.68 -15.11
CA CYS A 133 -1.16 15.09 -14.78
C CYS A 133 0.17 15.67 -14.23
N GLN A 134 0.37 16.98 -14.38
CA GLN A 134 1.64 17.65 -14.07
C GLN A 134 2.14 17.41 -12.64
N ASP A 135 1.24 17.33 -11.65
CA ASP A 135 1.57 16.99 -10.26
C ASP A 135 2.23 15.61 -10.17
N CYS A 136 1.66 14.60 -10.83
CA CYS A 136 2.18 13.24 -10.85
C CYS A 136 3.49 13.13 -11.62
N THR A 137 3.66 13.91 -12.69
CA THR A 137 4.93 14.01 -13.43
C THR A 137 6.03 14.61 -12.54
N LYS A 138 5.74 15.71 -11.83
CA LYS A 138 6.65 16.33 -10.85
C LYS A 138 7.00 15.40 -9.69
N LEU A 139 6.02 14.69 -9.13
CA LEU A 139 6.24 13.69 -8.08
C LEU A 139 7.08 12.51 -8.58
N THR A 140 6.84 12.05 -9.80
CA THR A 140 7.64 10.99 -10.45
C THR A 140 9.09 11.42 -10.66
N GLN A 141 9.32 12.64 -11.13
CA GLN A 141 10.66 13.19 -11.31
C GLN A 141 11.40 13.31 -9.97
N LYS A 142 10.76 13.88 -8.95
CA LYS A 142 11.31 13.95 -7.58
C LYS A 142 11.53 12.56 -6.94
N ALA A 143 10.76 11.55 -7.33
CA ALA A 143 10.98 10.16 -6.91
C ALA A 143 12.20 9.51 -7.59
N LYS A 144 12.48 9.85 -8.86
CA LYS A 144 13.72 9.44 -9.56
C LYS A 144 14.95 10.09 -8.95
N GLU A 145 14.84 11.33 -8.48
CA GLU A 145 15.90 12.06 -7.76
C GLU A 145 16.15 11.54 -6.33
N ARG A 146 15.32 10.64 -5.80
CA ARG A 146 15.54 10.07 -4.47
C ARG A 146 16.77 9.17 -4.48
N LEU A 147 17.69 9.45 -3.56
CA LEU A 147 18.89 8.65 -3.34
C LEU A 147 18.57 7.41 -2.50
N TYR A 148 19.22 6.29 -2.84
CA TYR A 148 19.10 4.98 -2.21
C TYR A 148 20.50 4.38 -1.98
N CYS A 149 20.54 3.25 -1.25
CA CYS A 149 21.74 2.48 -0.92
C CYS A 149 22.79 3.23 -0.08
N ILE A 150 23.80 2.52 0.41
CA ILE A 150 24.95 3.14 1.10
C ILE A 150 25.75 4.08 0.19
N CYS A 151 25.72 3.86 -1.13
CA CYS A 151 26.39 4.68 -2.13
C CYS A 151 25.62 5.95 -2.56
N GLN A 152 24.40 6.17 -2.05
CA GLN A 152 23.62 7.39 -2.23
C GLN A 152 23.41 7.80 -3.70
N THR A 153 22.89 6.87 -4.53
CA THR A 153 22.55 7.13 -5.94
C THR A 153 21.05 7.05 -6.19
N PRO A 154 20.52 7.64 -7.28
CA PRO A 154 19.18 7.38 -7.80
C PRO A 154 18.84 5.89 -7.95
N TYR A 155 17.55 5.62 -8.13
CA TYR A 155 17.06 4.30 -8.56
C TYR A 155 17.43 4.02 -10.02
N ASP A 156 17.85 2.79 -10.31
CA ASP A 156 18.29 2.30 -11.62
C ASP A 156 17.69 0.91 -11.87
N GLU A 157 16.75 0.82 -12.81
CA GLU A 157 16.01 -0.42 -13.10
C GLU A 157 16.86 -1.57 -13.65
N SER A 158 18.09 -1.30 -14.09
CA SER A 158 19.05 -2.34 -14.51
C SER A 158 19.71 -3.07 -13.33
N LYS A 159 19.60 -2.53 -12.11
CA LYS A 159 20.31 -3.04 -10.92
C LYS A 159 19.40 -3.87 -10.01
N PHE A 160 19.97 -4.95 -9.46
CA PHE A 160 19.34 -5.71 -8.39
C PHE A 160 19.41 -4.95 -7.05
N TYR A 161 18.26 -4.81 -6.38
CA TYR A 161 18.15 -4.23 -5.03
C TYR A 161 17.54 -5.21 -4.03
N ILE A 162 18.04 -5.18 -2.80
CA ILE A 162 17.48 -5.80 -1.61
C ILE A 162 16.98 -4.72 -0.63
N GLY A 163 15.88 -4.99 0.06
CA GLY A 163 15.28 -4.07 1.03
C GLY A 163 15.65 -4.45 2.46
N CYS A 164 16.03 -3.49 3.31
CA CYS A 164 16.32 -3.73 4.72
C CYS A 164 15.03 -3.73 5.56
N ASP A 165 14.72 -4.84 6.23
CA ASP A 165 13.52 -4.98 7.06
C ASP A 165 13.51 -4.11 8.32
N VAL A 166 14.67 -3.60 8.75
CA VAL A 166 14.83 -2.72 9.92
C VAL A 166 14.64 -1.24 9.56
N CYS A 167 15.48 -0.64 8.70
CA CYS A 167 15.37 0.78 8.33
C CYS A 167 14.49 1.08 7.09
N ALA A 168 13.97 0.06 6.41
CA ALA A 168 13.16 0.17 5.19
C ALA A 168 13.87 0.79 3.96
N ASP A 169 15.20 0.99 4.01
CA ASP A 169 16.02 1.39 2.87
C ASP A 169 16.12 0.29 1.79
N TRP A 170 16.36 0.73 0.56
CA TRP A 170 16.73 -0.11 -0.58
C TRP A 170 18.24 -0.02 -0.84
N LEU A 171 18.90 -1.15 -1.08
CA LEU A 171 20.34 -1.23 -1.29
C LEU A 171 20.65 -2.10 -2.53
N HIS A 172 21.58 -1.69 -3.39
CA HIS A 172 22.08 -2.57 -4.45
C HIS A 172 22.71 -3.83 -3.83
N GLY A 173 22.41 -5.01 -4.37
CA GLY A 173 23.02 -6.26 -3.91
C GLY A 173 24.56 -6.21 -3.95
N SER A 174 25.12 -5.63 -5.01
CA SER A 174 26.58 -5.43 -5.18
C SER A 174 27.22 -4.48 -4.15
N CYS A 175 26.45 -3.56 -3.56
CA CYS A 175 26.96 -2.68 -2.49
C CYS A 175 26.87 -3.32 -1.09
N VAL A 176 26.25 -4.50 -0.96
CA VAL A 176 26.13 -5.25 0.29
C VAL A 176 26.63 -6.69 0.18
N ASN A 177 27.26 -7.05 -0.94
CA ASN A 177 27.74 -8.39 -1.29
C ASN A 177 26.67 -9.49 -1.19
N ILE A 178 25.46 -9.22 -1.71
CA ILE A 178 24.36 -10.18 -1.81
C ILE A 178 23.91 -10.34 -3.26
N THR A 179 23.88 -11.57 -3.77
CA THR A 179 23.30 -11.94 -5.07
C THR A 179 21.77 -12.16 -4.98
N PRO A 180 21.03 -12.15 -6.11
CA PRO A 180 19.60 -12.49 -6.11
C PRO A 180 19.31 -13.87 -5.50
N ASP A 181 20.12 -14.88 -5.83
CA ASP A 181 19.96 -16.26 -5.37
C ASP A 181 20.27 -16.43 -3.87
N GLU A 182 20.97 -15.48 -3.25
CA GLU A 182 21.13 -15.37 -1.80
C GLU A 182 20.00 -14.55 -1.18
N ALA A 183 19.52 -13.52 -1.87
CA ALA A 183 18.40 -12.70 -1.40
C ALA A 183 17.13 -13.51 -1.17
N ASP A 184 16.82 -14.44 -2.08
CA ASP A 184 15.67 -15.37 -1.97
C ASP A 184 15.77 -16.35 -0.78
N LYS A 185 16.91 -16.39 -0.06
CA LYS A 185 17.11 -17.22 1.15
C LYS A 185 16.80 -16.49 2.46
N PHE A 186 16.63 -15.16 2.46
CA PHE A 186 16.34 -14.39 3.68
C PHE A 186 14.83 -14.26 3.92
N GLU A 187 14.34 -14.72 5.09
CA GLU A 187 13.01 -14.32 5.58
C GLU A 187 12.98 -12.87 6.11
N VAL A 188 14.14 -12.37 6.55
CA VAL A 188 14.38 -11.00 7.01
C VAL A 188 15.78 -10.60 6.58
N TYR A 189 15.94 -9.45 5.91
CA TYR A 189 17.26 -8.92 5.56
C TYR A 189 17.60 -7.68 6.39
N VAL A 190 18.78 -7.71 7.02
CA VAL A 190 19.32 -6.61 7.84
C VAL A 190 20.57 -6.07 7.16
N CYS A 191 20.51 -4.82 6.68
CA CYS A 191 21.64 -4.22 5.97
C CYS A 191 22.84 -3.93 6.91
N PRO A 192 24.07 -3.71 6.38
CA PRO A 192 25.26 -3.48 7.21
C PRO A 192 25.13 -2.34 8.23
N ARG A 193 24.38 -1.26 7.92
CA ARG A 193 24.09 -0.15 8.86
C ARG A 193 23.19 -0.55 10.03
N CYS A 194 22.33 -1.55 9.83
CA CYS A 194 21.46 -2.11 10.87
C CYS A 194 22.05 -3.37 11.53
N SER A 195 23.07 -3.98 10.92
CA SER A 195 23.69 -5.23 11.38
C SER A 195 24.94 -5.00 12.27
N THR A 196 25.01 -3.88 12.99
CA THR A 196 26.04 -3.71 14.02
C THR A 196 25.82 -4.72 15.14
N LYS A 197 26.89 -5.13 15.85
CA LYS A 197 26.82 -6.19 16.88
C LYS A 197 25.68 -5.94 17.89
N LYS A 198 25.62 -4.74 18.49
CA LYS A 198 24.58 -4.35 19.45
C LYS A 198 23.16 -4.41 18.85
N LYS A 199 22.98 -3.98 17.60
CA LYS A 199 21.68 -4.06 16.91
C LYS A 199 21.29 -5.52 16.59
N GLN A 200 22.24 -6.39 16.24
CA GLN A 200 21.97 -7.83 16.08
C GLN A 200 21.64 -8.51 17.43
N GLU A 201 22.33 -8.16 18.51
CA GLU A 201 22.04 -8.66 19.86
C GLU A 201 20.62 -8.26 20.31
N PHE A 202 20.21 -7.02 20.04
CA PHE A 202 18.82 -6.56 20.25
C PHE A 202 17.80 -7.31 19.36
N LEU A 203 18.03 -7.38 18.04
CA LEU A 203 17.05 -7.95 17.10
C LEU A 203 16.77 -9.44 17.35
N ASN A 204 17.80 -10.19 17.79
CA ASN A 204 17.71 -11.60 18.11
C ASN A 204 17.44 -11.87 19.62
N LYS A 205 17.23 -10.82 20.43
CA LYS A 205 16.96 -10.92 21.87
C LYS A 205 15.68 -11.76 22.11
N PRO A 206 15.73 -12.84 22.91
CA PRO A 206 14.55 -13.62 23.25
C PRO A 206 13.51 -12.77 23.96
N ILE A 207 12.24 -12.86 23.55
CA ILE A 207 11.17 -12.04 24.11
C ILE A 207 10.82 -12.51 25.52
N ASN A 208 11.26 -11.72 26.51
CA ASN A 208 10.87 -11.84 27.91
C ASN A 208 9.65 -10.93 28.22
N ASN A 209 9.17 -10.96 29.46
CA ASN A 209 8.00 -10.18 29.89
C ASN A 209 8.15 -8.65 29.72
N GLU A 210 9.37 -8.11 29.82
CA GLU A 210 9.61 -6.67 29.62
C GLU A 210 9.55 -6.30 28.13
N ILE A 211 10.27 -7.05 27.28
CA ILE A 211 10.24 -6.86 25.82
C ILE A 211 8.80 -7.07 25.31
N GLN A 212 8.07 -8.05 25.83
CA GLN A 212 6.65 -8.26 25.50
C GLN A 212 5.81 -7.02 25.84
N LYS A 213 6.02 -6.39 27.01
CA LYS A 213 5.33 -5.16 27.41
C LYS A 213 5.69 -3.98 26.52
N ASP A 214 6.98 -3.81 26.17
CA ASP A 214 7.41 -2.75 25.26
C ASP A 214 6.83 -2.95 23.84
N LEU A 215 6.80 -4.18 23.32
CA LEU A 215 6.19 -4.52 22.03
C LEU A 215 4.66 -4.35 22.03
N LEU A 216 3.98 -4.58 23.17
CA LEU A 216 2.56 -4.23 23.33
C LEU A 216 2.35 -2.71 23.27
N ASN A 217 3.15 -1.94 24.02
CA ASN A 217 3.09 -0.49 24.03
C ASN A 217 3.42 0.13 22.66
N LEU A 218 4.34 -0.48 21.90
CA LEU A 218 4.62 -0.11 20.52
C LEU A 218 3.42 -0.41 19.61
N THR A 219 2.84 -1.60 19.73
CA THR A 219 1.65 -2.01 18.95
C THR A 219 0.44 -1.12 19.23
N ASP A 220 0.24 -0.69 20.48
CA ASP A 220 -0.86 0.21 20.86
C ASP A 220 -0.67 1.64 20.33
N GLN A 221 0.58 2.13 20.26
CA GLN A 221 0.88 3.39 19.56
C GLN A 221 0.58 3.30 18.05
N LEU A 222 0.87 2.15 17.40
CA LEU A 222 0.49 1.92 16.01
C LEU A 222 -1.04 1.87 15.83
N LEU A 223 -1.77 1.17 16.71
CA LEU A 223 -3.24 1.11 16.69
C LEU A 223 -3.90 2.48 16.86
N ALA A 224 -3.35 3.32 17.74
CA ALA A 224 -3.84 4.67 18.02
C ALA A 224 -3.45 5.71 16.95
N HIS A 225 -2.50 5.41 16.05
CA HIS A 225 -2.04 6.35 15.05
C HIS A 225 -3.14 6.70 14.03
N LYS A 226 -3.37 8.00 13.77
CA LYS A 226 -4.51 8.50 12.97
C LYS A 226 -4.62 7.91 11.55
N MET A 227 -3.49 7.51 10.95
CA MET A 227 -3.45 6.88 9.62
C MET A 227 -3.50 5.34 9.65
N ALA A 228 -3.64 4.70 10.80
CA ALA A 228 -3.63 3.24 10.94
C ALA A 228 -4.99 2.56 10.71
N TRP A 229 -6.06 3.33 10.45
CA TRP A 229 -7.40 2.82 10.20
C TRP A 229 -7.53 1.67 9.18
N PRO A 230 -6.72 1.56 8.08
CA PRO A 230 -6.84 0.43 7.15
C PRO A 230 -6.15 -0.85 7.66
N PHE A 231 -5.44 -0.76 8.79
CA PHE A 231 -4.59 -1.81 9.34
C PHE A 231 -5.06 -2.29 10.71
N GLN A 232 -6.12 -1.71 11.28
CA GLN A 232 -6.58 -2.02 12.63
C GLN A 232 -7.19 -3.43 12.76
N LYS A 233 -7.68 -4.04 11.68
CA LYS A 233 -8.40 -5.33 11.67
C LYS A 233 -8.08 -6.13 10.40
N PRO A 234 -8.37 -7.45 10.36
CA PRO A 234 -8.35 -8.23 9.12
C PRO A 234 -9.25 -7.63 8.05
N VAL A 235 -8.87 -7.78 6.78
CA VAL A 235 -9.66 -7.31 5.64
C VAL A 235 -10.87 -8.23 5.43
N ASP A 236 -12.09 -7.70 5.45
CA ASP A 236 -13.28 -8.49 5.10
C ASP A 236 -13.31 -8.74 3.58
N ILE A 237 -13.49 -10.01 3.19
CA ILE A 237 -13.59 -10.44 1.80
C ILE A 237 -14.88 -9.92 1.12
N LYS A 238 -15.89 -9.52 1.90
CA LYS A 238 -17.12 -8.87 1.41
C LYS A 238 -16.85 -7.45 0.93
N ASP A 239 -16.04 -6.70 1.68
CA ASP A 239 -15.65 -5.32 1.33
C ASP A 239 -14.55 -5.30 0.26
N VAL A 240 -13.64 -6.28 0.29
CA VAL A 240 -12.53 -6.42 -0.66
C VAL A 240 -12.51 -7.82 -1.30
N PRO A 241 -13.36 -8.06 -2.31
CA PRO A 241 -13.34 -9.30 -3.09
C PRO A 241 -11.94 -9.58 -3.65
N ASN A 242 -11.59 -10.86 -3.71
CA ASN A 242 -10.29 -11.36 -4.18
C ASN A 242 -9.05 -11.00 -3.31
N TYR A 243 -9.16 -10.30 -2.18
CA TYR A 243 -7.98 -9.93 -1.36
C TYR A 243 -7.06 -11.13 -1.06
N TYR A 244 -7.62 -12.22 -0.53
CA TYR A 244 -6.90 -13.45 -0.18
C TYR A 244 -6.51 -14.32 -1.40
N THR A 245 -6.99 -14.02 -2.62
CA THR A 245 -6.48 -14.68 -3.83
C THR A 245 -5.12 -14.11 -4.24
N ILE A 246 -4.83 -12.85 -3.87
CA ILE A 246 -3.56 -12.14 -4.11
C ILE A 246 -2.64 -12.21 -2.89
N ILE A 247 -3.14 -11.83 -1.70
CA ILE A 247 -2.38 -11.80 -0.45
C ILE A 247 -2.46 -13.16 0.26
N LYS A 248 -1.29 -13.78 0.50
CA LYS A 248 -1.17 -15.15 1.04
C LYS A 248 -0.72 -15.25 2.49
N ASP A 249 -0.25 -14.14 3.06
CA ASP A 249 0.34 -14.05 4.40
C ASP A 249 -0.23 -12.80 5.08
N PRO A 250 -1.57 -12.75 5.30
CA PRO A 250 -2.26 -11.56 5.79
C PRO A 250 -1.87 -11.24 7.24
N MET A 251 -1.79 -9.95 7.55
CA MET A 251 -1.51 -9.46 8.90
C MET A 251 -2.17 -8.09 9.10
N ASP A 252 -2.58 -7.81 10.32
CA ASP A 252 -3.18 -6.56 10.79
C ASP A 252 -2.77 -6.30 12.25
N LEU A 253 -3.02 -5.09 12.75
CA LEU A 253 -2.58 -4.65 14.07
C LEU A 253 -3.34 -5.30 15.24
N THR A 254 -4.59 -5.75 15.06
CA THR A 254 -5.29 -6.53 16.10
C THR A 254 -4.69 -7.93 16.18
N THR A 255 -4.51 -8.62 15.05
CA THR A 255 -3.85 -9.94 15.00
C THR A 255 -2.41 -9.87 15.54
N LEU A 256 -1.66 -8.82 15.17
CA LEU A 256 -0.33 -8.53 15.71
C LEU A 256 -0.35 -8.40 17.24
N LYS A 257 -1.27 -7.58 17.80
CA LYS A 257 -1.42 -7.42 19.25
C LYS A 257 -1.73 -8.76 19.93
N THR A 258 -2.67 -9.53 19.39
CA THR A 258 -3.00 -10.88 19.89
C THR A 258 -1.80 -11.82 19.83
N LYS A 259 -0.93 -11.74 18.80
CA LYS A 259 0.31 -12.51 18.74
C LYS A 259 1.34 -12.09 19.80
N VAL A 260 1.48 -10.79 20.09
CA VAL A 260 2.36 -10.33 21.19
C VAL A 260 1.82 -10.78 22.53
N MET A 261 0.52 -10.60 22.81
CA MET A 261 -0.12 -11.01 24.07
C MET A 261 0.01 -12.53 24.34
N ASN A 262 -0.13 -13.35 23.30
CA ASN A 262 -0.08 -14.81 23.40
C ASN A 262 1.33 -15.42 23.18
N SER A 263 2.39 -14.60 23.34
CA SER A 263 3.80 -14.97 23.20
C SER A 263 4.12 -15.76 21.91
N LYS A 264 3.63 -15.27 20.76
CA LYS A 264 3.78 -15.92 19.42
C LYS A 264 4.95 -15.39 18.60
N PHE A 265 5.93 -14.80 19.27
CA PHE A 265 7.19 -14.31 18.71
C PHE A 265 8.33 -14.77 19.61
N ASN A 266 9.40 -15.31 19.04
CA ASN A 266 10.56 -15.75 19.82
C ASN A 266 11.55 -14.59 20.00
N THR A 267 11.71 -13.78 18.96
CA THR A 267 12.65 -12.66 18.85
C THR A 267 11.96 -11.38 18.39
N ILE A 268 12.60 -10.23 18.61
CA ILE A 268 12.14 -8.94 18.08
C ILE A 268 12.12 -8.96 16.54
N CYS A 269 13.04 -9.71 15.91
CA CYS A 269 13.07 -9.97 14.47
C CYS A 269 11.77 -10.63 13.94
N ASP A 270 11.17 -11.56 14.68
CA ASP A 270 9.89 -12.18 14.29
C ASP A 270 8.71 -11.18 14.34
N TYR A 271 8.72 -10.28 15.34
CA TYR A 271 7.74 -9.20 15.45
C TYR A 271 7.85 -8.22 14.28
N ILE A 272 9.07 -7.76 13.95
CA ILE A 272 9.33 -6.86 12.81
C ILE A 272 8.86 -7.49 11.49
N ARG A 273 9.07 -8.80 11.30
CA ARG A 273 8.62 -9.54 10.11
C ARG A 273 7.10 -9.42 9.91
N ASP A 274 6.31 -9.60 10.96
CA ASP A 274 4.85 -9.47 10.89
C ASP A 274 4.39 -8.01 10.76
N VAL A 275 5.04 -7.04 11.40
CA VAL A 275 4.74 -5.61 11.15
C VAL A 275 4.99 -5.24 9.68
N ASN A 276 6.09 -5.73 9.10
CA ASN A 276 6.43 -5.49 7.70
C ASN A 276 5.37 -6.10 6.75
N LYS A 277 4.77 -7.25 7.07
CA LYS A 277 3.65 -7.82 6.29
C LYS A 277 2.47 -6.86 6.16
N ILE A 278 2.07 -6.18 7.24
CA ILE A 278 0.92 -5.24 7.24
C ILE A 278 1.08 -4.21 6.11
N PHE A 279 2.23 -3.53 6.07
CA PHE A 279 2.49 -2.47 5.11
C PHE A 279 2.87 -2.99 3.72
N ASN A 280 3.54 -4.16 3.63
CA ASN A 280 3.93 -4.76 2.35
C ASN A 280 2.73 -5.39 1.63
N ASN A 281 1.83 -6.08 2.33
CA ASN A 281 0.57 -6.58 1.77
C ASN A 281 -0.29 -5.42 1.24
N CYS A 282 -0.40 -4.33 1.99
CA CYS A 282 -1.09 -3.13 1.55
C CYS A 282 -0.52 -2.59 0.23
N ARG A 283 0.81 -2.44 0.12
CA ARG A 283 1.51 -1.96 -1.09
C ARG A 283 1.53 -2.97 -2.25
N GLN A 284 1.34 -4.26 -1.98
CA GLN A 284 1.22 -5.30 -3.00
C GLN A 284 -0.19 -5.31 -3.61
N PHE A 285 -1.23 -5.07 -2.79
CA PHE A 285 -2.62 -5.09 -3.25
C PHE A 285 -3.08 -3.76 -3.85
N ASN A 286 -2.66 -2.63 -3.28
CA ASN A 286 -3.14 -1.30 -3.67
C ASN A 286 -2.18 -0.57 -4.61
N SER A 287 -2.70 0.34 -5.43
CA SER A 287 -1.85 1.22 -6.24
C SER A 287 -1.00 2.15 -5.36
N ILE A 288 0.20 2.51 -5.82
CA ILE A 288 1.17 3.32 -5.05
C ILE A 288 0.58 4.66 -4.54
N ASN A 289 -0.26 5.30 -5.35
CA ASN A 289 -0.85 6.60 -5.03
C ASN A 289 -2.20 6.51 -4.30
N SER A 290 -2.70 5.31 -4.00
CA SER A 290 -3.92 5.12 -3.22
C SER A 290 -3.78 5.69 -1.79
N THR A 291 -4.91 6.04 -1.18
CA THR A 291 -4.98 6.43 0.25
C THR A 291 -4.42 5.33 1.15
N PHE A 292 -4.70 4.06 0.84
CA PHE A 292 -4.19 2.89 1.56
C PHE A 292 -2.65 2.82 1.53
N SER A 293 -2.02 2.97 0.37
CA SER A 293 -0.56 2.99 0.23
C SER A 293 0.09 4.22 0.89
N GLN A 294 -0.57 5.38 0.84
CA GLN A 294 -0.14 6.58 1.56
C GLN A 294 -0.17 6.35 3.08
N CYS A 295 -1.29 5.83 3.62
CA CYS A 295 -1.41 5.44 5.02
C CYS A 295 -0.34 4.42 5.43
N ALA A 296 -0.09 3.39 4.61
CA ALA A 296 0.95 2.40 4.87
C ALA A 296 2.33 3.05 5.00
N ASN A 297 2.69 3.96 4.10
CA ASN A 297 3.99 4.63 4.14
C ASN A 297 4.16 5.54 5.37
N VAL A 298 3.09 6.22 5.82
CA VAL A 298 3.13 7.03 7.05
C VAL A 298 3.29 6.15 8.30
N VAL A 299 2.50 5.08 8.44
CA VAL A 299 2.54 4.21 9.63
C VAL A 299 3.83 3.36 9.66
N ASP A 300 4.33 2.91 8.51
CA ASP A 300 5.64 2.26 8.35
C ASP A 300 6.79 3.19 8.81
N THR A 301 6.71 4.49 8.46
CA THR A 301 7.70 5.49 8.92
C THR A 301 7.63 5.72 10.42
N TYR A 302 6.42 5.87 10.98
CA TYR A 302 6.22 6.02 12.43
C TYR A 302 6.69 4.79 13.21
N PHE A 303 6.45 3.58 12.68
CA PHE A 303 6.98 2.33 13.21
C PHE A 303 8.51 2.36 13.31
N ARG A 304 9.24 2.90 12.32
CA ARG A 304 10.71 2.97 12.37
C ARG A 304 11.20 3.86 13.51
N GLN A 305 10.53 4.98 13.74
CA GLN A 305 10.85 5.89 14.84
C GLN A 305 10.59 5.22 16.21
N LEU A 306 9.48 4.50 16.37
CA LEU A 306 9.21 3.76 17.61
C LEU A 306 10.20 2.61 17.84
N LEU A 307 10.58 1.89 16.79
CA LEU A 307 11.56 0.81 16.87
C LEU A 307 12.96 1.35 17.22
N GLU A 308 13.39 2.44 16.59
CA GLU A 308 14.68 3.08 16.89
C GLU A 308 14.73 3.64 18.32
N ASN A 309 13.64 4.26 18.80
CA ASN A 309 13.52 4.67 20.20
C ASN A 309 13.59 3.49 21.18
N LEU A 310 13.00 2.33 20.82
CA LEU A 310 13.08 1.12 21.65
C LEU A 310 14.49 0.52 21.66
N MET A 311 15.21 0.58 20.54
CA MET A 311 16.64 0.21 20.49
C MET A 311 17.48 1.15 21.37
N ILE A 312 17.20 2.45 21.35
CA ILE A 312 17.89 3.44 22.20
C ILE A 312 17.52 3.25 23.69
N LYS A 313 16.34 2.73 24.03
CA LYS A 313 15.97 2.35 25.41
C LYS A 313 16.84 1.18 25.91
N ASP A 314 17.07 0.15 25.10
CA ASP A 314 17.89 -1.02 25.46
C ASP A 314 19.40 -0.69 25.56
N ASP A 315 19.78 0.52 25.12
CA ASP A 315 21.14 1.00 25.01
C ASP A 315 21.67 1.71 26.27
N ASN A 316 20.80 2.06 27.24
CA ASN A 316 21.05 2.89 28.43
C ASN A 316 20.69 2.20 29.76
#